data_AF-X1PD07-F1
#
_entry.id   AF-X1PD07-F1
#
_cell.length_a   1.000
_cell.length_b   1.000
_cell.length_c   1.000
_cell.angle_alpha   90.00
_cell.angle_beta   90.00
_cell.angle_gamma   90.00
#
_symmetry.space_group_name_H-M   'P 1'
#
loop_
_entity.id
_entity.type
_entity.pdbx_description
1 polymer ?
#
loop_
_entity_poly.entity_id
_entity_poly.type
_entity_poly.pdbx_seq_one_letter_code
_entity_poly.pdbx_strand_id
1 'polypeptide(L)' 'GLVEKFITQAKKGNLTSRRLLTQFFPKKIVKKLVEEIGPRYKERKGGYTRIIKLGPRKSNGAKMAQIELVK' A
#
# COMPACT_ATOMS: atom_id res chain seq x y z
N GLY A 1 -4.48 -7.92 3.68
CA GLY A 1 -4.03 -6.88 4.64
C GLY A 1 -4.72 -5.55 4.38
N LEU A 2 -4.59 -4.57 5.28
CA LEU A 2 -5.21 -3.24 5.13
C LEU A 2 -4.69 -2.50 3.88
N VAL A 3 -3.37 -2.52 3.67
CA VAL A 3 -2.70 -1.89 2.51
C VAL A 3 -3.19 -2.48 1.18
N GLU A 4 -3.37 -3.81 1.10
CA GLU A 4 -3.92 -4.48 -0.09
C GLU A 4 -5.26 -3.91 -0.54
N LYS A 5 -6.16 -3.66 0.43
CA LYS A 5 -7.48 -3.10 0.15
C LYS A 5 -7.37 -1.67 -0.41
N PHE A 6 -6.47 -0.86 0.12
CA PHE A 6 -6.27 0.51 -0.38
C PHE A 6 -5.69 0.53 -1.80
N ILE A 7 -4.73 -0.33 -2.12
CA ILE A 7 -4.19 -0.44 -3.48
C ILE A 7 -5.27 -0.94 -4.45
N THR A 8 -6.10 -1.90 -4.01
CA THR A 8 -7.24 -2.38 -4.79
C THR A 8 -8.25 -1.26 -5.09
N GLN A 9 -8.54 -0.39 -4.12
CA GLN A 9 -9.40 0.77 -4.34
C GLN A 9 -8.74 1.82 -5.24
N ALA A 10 -7.44 2.05 -5.07
CA ALA A 10 -6.69 2.98 -5.90
C ALA A 10 -6.70 2.56 -7.38
N LYS A 11 -6.59 1.26 -7.64
CA LYS A 11 -6.69 0.66 -8.98
C LYS A 11 -8.04 0.90 -9.67
N LYS A 12 -9.14 1.02 -8.92
CA LYS A 12 -10.47 1.34 -9.49
C LYS A 12 -10.55 2.77 -10.02
N GLY A 13 -9.82 3.71 -9.41
CA GLY A 13 -9.65 5.08 -9.90
C GLY A 13 -10.89 5.99 -9.92
N ASN A 14 -12.09 5.48 -9.57
CA ASN A 14 -13.34 6.23 -9.64
C ASN A 14 -13.52 7.21 -8.46
N LEU A 15 -14.50 8.12 -8.59
CA LEU A 15 -14.80 9.16 -7.57
C LEU A 15 -15.07 8.55 -6.19
N THR A 16 -15.83 7.47 -6.14
CA THR A 16 -16.20 6.78 -4.90
C THR A 16 -14.97 6.20 -4.19
N SER A 17 -14.08 5.54 -4.93
CA SER A 17 -12.82 5.00 -4.40
C SER A 17 -11.89 6.13 -3.94
N ARG A 18 -11.83 7.26 -4.66
CA ARG A 18 -11.08 8.45 -4.22
C ARG A 18 -11.65 9.02 -2.91
N ARG A 19 -12.97 9.16 -2.79
CA ARG A 19 -13.64 9.63 -1.56
C ARG A 19 -13.39 8.70 -0.37
N LEU A 20 -13.47 7.39 -0.58
CA LEU A 20 -13.14 6.40 0.44
C LEU A 20 -11.69 6.55 0.90
N LEU A 21 -10.73 6.65 -0.02
CA LEU A 21 -9.32 6.80 0.31
C LEU A 21 -9.01 8.10 1.07
N THR A 22 -9.73 9.20 0.77
CA THR A 22 -9.56 10.48 1.49
C THR A 22 -10.03 10.44 2.95
N GLN A 23 -10.82 9.44 3.35
CA GLN A 23 -11.19 9.26 4.77
C GLN A 23 -10.00 8.73 5.60
N PHE A 24 -9.06 8.05 4.96
CA PHE A 24 -7.90 7.43 5.61
C PHE A 24 -6.60 8.19 5.39
N PHE A 25 -6.48 8.93 4.28
CA PHE A 25 -5.24 9.58 3.89
C PHE A 25 -5.44 11.04 3.43
N PRO A 26 -4.43 11.90 3.66
CA PRO A 26 -4.36 13.22 3.07
C PRO A 26 -4.46 13.20 1.53
N LYS A 27 -5.04 14.25 0.94
CA LYS A 27 -5.25 14.38 -0.51
C LYS A 27 -3.98 14.12 -1.33
N LYS A 28 -2.82 14.58 -0.87
CA LYS A 28 -1.52 14.36 -1.55
C LYS A 28 -1.18 12.88 -1.68
N ILE A 29 -1.42 12.09 -0.63
CA ILE A 29 -1.17 10.64 -0.63
C ILE A 29 -2.20 9.94 -1.51
N VAL A 30 -3.47 10.32 -1.43
CA VAL A 30 -4.53 9.75 -2.29
C VAL A 30 -4.23 10.00 -3.76
N LYS A 31 -3.76 11.20 -4.11
CA LYS A 31 -3.34 11.54 -5.47
C LYS A 31 -2.25 10.57 -5.95
N LYS A 32 -1.18 10.40 -5.17
CA LYS A 32 -0.09 9.46 -5.47
C LYS A 32 -0.59 8.01 -5.59
N LEU A 33 -1.46 7.58 -4.68
CA LEU A 33 -2.02 6.22 -4.70
C LEU A 33 -2.78 5.95 -6.00
N VAL A 34 -3.59 6.91 -6.46
CA VAL A 34 -4.47 6.70 -7.62
C VAL A 34 -3.75 6.96 -8.95
N GLU A 35 -2.83 7.92 -8.99
CA GLU A 35 -2.16 8.33 -10.24
C GLU A 35 -0.88 7.55 -10.52
N GLU A 36 -0.15 7.10 -9.49
CA GLU A 36 1.11 6.36 -9.67
C GLU A 36 0.95 4.88 -9.29
N ILE A 37 0.44 4.59 -8.09
CA ILE A 37 0.44 3.22 -7.55
C ILE A 37 -0.67 2.34 -8.15
N GLY A 38 -1.87 2.89 -8.33
CA GLY A 38 -3.01 2.17 -8.93
C GLY A 38 -2.69 1.64 -10.33
N PRO A 39 -2.21 2.50 -11.27
CA PRO A 39 -1.82 2.08 -12.61
C PRO A 39 -0.69 1.05 -12.61
N ARG A 40 0.31 1.20 -11.72
CA ARG A 40 1.42 0.25 -11.58
C ARG A 40 0.95 -1.18 -11.28
N TYR A 41 -0.16 -1.36 -10.56
CA TYR A 41 -0.71 -2.67 -10.21
C TYR A 41 -1.98 -3.05 -10.99
N LYS A 42 -2.24 -2.41 -12.14
CA LYS A 42 -3.46 -2.63 -12.92
C LYS A 42 -3.61 -4.06 -13.43
N GLU A 43 -2.52 -4.75 -13.74
CA GLU A 43 -2.57 -6.14 -14.22
C GLU A 43 -2.52 -7.16 -13.08
N ARG A 44 -1.98 -6.78 -11.93
CA ARG A 44 -1.78 -7.67 -10.78
C ARG A 44 -3.07 -7.87 -9.97
N LYS A 45 -3.43 -9.14 -9.73
CA LYS A 45 -4.61 -9.57 -8.94
C LYS A 45 -4.19 -9.92 -7.49
N GLY A 46 -3.81 -8.90 -6.71
CA GLY A 46 -3.43 -9.03 -5.30
C GLY A 46 -1.95 -9.34 -5.05
N GLY A 47 -1.56 -9.35 -3.77
CA GLY A 47 -0.17 -9.59 -3.37
C GLY A 47 0.73 -8.42 -3.77
N TYR A 48 0.28 -7.21 -3.45
CA TYR A 48 0.95 -5.94 -3.73
C TYR A 48 2.07 -5.66 -2.74
N THR A 49 2.02 -6.24 -1.54
CA THR A 49 3.04 -6.11 -0.51
C THR A 49 3.83 -7.39 -0.30
N ARG A 50 5.13 -7.27 -0.02
CA ARG A 50 6.00 -8.35 0.47
C ARG A 50 6.56 -7.96 1.83
N ILE A 51 6.69 -8.95 2.72
CA ILE A 51 7.33 -8.79 4.02
C ILE A 51 8.62 -9.62 4.04
N ILE A 52 9.73 -8.98 4.37
CA ILE A 52 11.04 -9.60 4.56
C ILE A 52 11.34 -9.54 6.05
N LYS A 53 11.56 -10.69 6.68
CA LYS A 53 11.96 -10.75 8.09
C LYS A 53 13.40 -10.26 8.20
N LEU A 54 13.61 -9.31 9.10
CA LEU A 54 14.94 -8.81 9.44
C LEU A 54 15.41 -9.48 10.74
N GLY A 55 16.72 -9.43 10.98
CA GLY A 55 17.28 -9.81 12.27
C GLY A 55 16.72 -8.96 13.42
N PRO A 56 16.89 -9.40 14.68
CA PRO A 56 16.41 -8.67 15.83
C PRO A 56 17.08 -7.30 15.98
N ARG A 57 16.34 -6.31 16.50
CA ARG A 57 16.85 -4.97 16.75
C ARG A 57 17.96 -5.02 17.80
N LYS A 58 19.10 -4.40 17.50
CA LYS A 58 20.31 -4.43 18.37
C LYS A 58 20.06 -3.95 19.81
N SER A 59 19.17 -2.99 20.04
CA SER A 59 18.96 -2.40 21.37
C SER A 59 18.13 -3.27 22.32
N ASN A 60 17.10 -3.95 21.82
CA ASN A 60 16.10 -4.62 22.67
C ASN A 60 15.66 -6.00 22.14
N GLY A 61 16.34 -6.53 21.13
CA GLY A 61 16.02 -7.84 20.56
C GLY A 61 14.70 -7.93 19.80
N ALA A 62 13.99 -6.81 19.58
CA ALA A 62 12.68 -6.83 18.93
C ALA A 62 12.75 -7.44 17.51
N LYS A 63 11.81 -8.34 17.18
CA LYS A 63 11.72 -8.93 15.84
C LYS A 63 11.36 -7.84 14.84
N MET A 64 12.22 -7.64 13.85
CA MET A 64 12.04 -6.62 12.83
C MET A 64 11.57 -7.26 11.52
N ALA A 65 10.85 -6.47 10.73
CA ALA A 65 10.50 -6.85 9.37
C ALA A 65 10.45 -5.60 8.49
N GLN A 66 10.83 -5.76 7.24
CA GLN A 66 10.72 -4.74 6.20
C GLN A 66 9.53 -5.08 5.31
N ILE A 67 8.62 -4.13 5.16
CA ILE A 67 7.47 -4.25 4.27
C ILE A 67 7.70 -3.39 3.03
N GLU A 68 7.53 -3.99 1.87
CA GLU A 68 7.77 -3.32 0.58
C GLU A 68 6.63 -3.57 -0.39
N LEU A 69 6.49 -2.65 -1.33
CA LEU A 69 5.62 -2.83 -2.49
C LEU A 69 6.36 -3.66 -3.55
N VAL A 70 5.71 -4.72 -4.03
CA VAL A 70 6.30 -5.61 -5.05
C VAL A 70 6.44 -4.86 -6.37
N LYS A 71 7.49 -5.10 -7.15
CA LYS A 71 7.64 -4.39 -8.41
C LYS A 71 6.53 -4.71 -9.42
#